data_AF-A0A8H3CDW8-F1
#
_entry.id   AF-A0A8H3CDW8-F1
#
_cell.length_a   1.000
_cell.length_b   1.000
_cell.length_c   1.000
_cell.angle_alpha   90.00
_cell.angle_beta   90.00
_cell.angle_gamma   90.00
#
_symmetry.space_group_name_H-M   'P 1'
#
loop_
_entity.id
_entity.type
_entity.pdbx_description
1 polymer ?
#
loop_
_entity_poly.entity_id
_entity_poly.type
_entity_poly.pdbx_seq_one_letter_code
_entity_poly.pdbx_strand_id
1 'polypeptide(L)'
;GSVSPFHQDECEAYSRALTQVLSTGGPTEINWCLARLQSLLTQSRIINLYGEPNARTDRNVVVNGQKAPAVTIAFMLWSFIMFSIPHIYLARWNAIWVDRVTYTREWKRLTKDMIEEYTYGLVAVRIMRASISLLGLSTSFVVRTLAAVAMMSSICGGFYSASLFSKLRSFGGCAADAANFIQMNEHITTGLQGMALEHSVPWALIVWSALFVFISGFWELLGDMIVILNPALRVSGKDMIVPALVVTTYLYGRGYFSLAKLYAICQG
;
A
#
# COMPACT_ATOMS: atom_id res chain seq x y z
N GLY A 1 -4.62 -19.37 14.97
CA GLY A 1 -4.20 -18.32 15.91
C GLY A 1 -4.84 -18.56 17.26
N SER A 2 -4.22 -18.10 18.35
CA SER A 2 -4.85 -18.15 19.67
C SER A 2 -5.80 -16.98 19.86
N VAL A 3 -6.94 -17.22 20.52
CA VAL A 3 -7.92 -16.20 20.94
C VAL A 3 -7.58 -15.59 22.31
N SER A 4 -6.51 -16.06 22.95
CA SER A 4 -5.96 -15.47 24.17
C SER A 4 -5.63 -13.99 23.96
N PRO A 5 -5.98 -13.10 24.91
CA PRO A 5 -5.65 -11.68 24.80
C PRO A 5 -4.14 -11.44 24.94
N PHE A 6 -3.41 -12.39 25.54
CA PHE A 6 -1.99 -12.27 25.89
C PHE A 6 -1.12 -13.19 25.03
N HIS A 7 0.06 -12.69 24.67
CA HIS A 7 1.15 -13.55 24.17
C HIS A 7 1.86 -14.25 25.32
N GLN A 8 2.55 -15.36 25.02
CA GLN A 8 3.52 -16.00 25.91
C GLN A 8 4.39 -15.01 26.73
N ASP A 9 5.05 -14.04 26.08
CA ASP A 9 5.92 -13.08 26.78
C ASP A 9 5.17 -12.21 27.79
N GLU A 10 3.94 -11.80 27.43
CA GLU A 10 3.07 -11.02 28.31
C GLU A 10 2.55 -11.89 29.46
N CYS A 11 2.21 -13.16 29.19
CA CYS A 11 1.84 -14.12 30.23
C CYS A 11 2.97 -14.34 31.23
N GLU A 12 4.21 -14.45 30.77
CA GLU A 12 5.39 -14.59 31.64
C GLU A 12 5.67 -13.32 32.44
N ALA A 13 5.45 -12.14 31.86
CA ALA A 13 5.58 -10.88 32.56
C ALA A 13 4.49 -10.72 33.63
N TYR A 14 3.24 -11.03 33.30
CA TYR A 14 2.13 -10.98 34.26
C TYR A 14 2.27 -12.02 35.37
N SER A 15 2.72 -13.24 35.06
CA SER A 15 2.94 -14.26 36.09
C SER A 15 4.08 -13.86 37.04
N ARG A 16 5.19 -13.32 36.52
CA ARG A 16 6.27 -12.78 37.36
C ARG A 16 5.80 -11.63 38.24
N ALA A 17 5.08 -10.67 37.67
CA ALA A 17 4.53 -9.55 38.42
C ALA A 17 3.55 -10.01 39.51
N LEU A 18 2.70 -11.00 39.19
CA LEU A 18 1.75 -11.56 40.15
C LEU A 18 2.48 -12.29 41.29
N THR A 19 3.48 -13.11 40.99
CA THR A 19 4.30 -13.79 42.01
C THR A 19 5.00 -12.78 42.93
N GLN A 20 5.50 -11.68 42.38
CA GLN A 20 6.11 -10.61 43.17
C GLN A 20 5.08 -9.98 44.12
N VAL A 21 3.92 -9.57 43.63
CA VAL A 21 2.85 -8.97 44.45
C VAL A 21 2.33 -9.94 45.51
N LEU A 22 2.26 -11.24 45.21
CA LEU A 22 1.89 -12.27 46.19
C LEU A 22 2.94 -12.42 47.31
N SER A 23 4.21 -12.18 47.01
CA SER A 23 5.31 -12.32 47.99
C SER A 23 5.54 -11.09 48.87
N THR A 24 5.31 -9.89 48.34
CA THR A 24 5.64 -8.62 49.02
C THR A 24 4.42 -7.74 49.33
N GLY A 25 3.31 -7.94 48.63
CA GLY A 25 2.16 -7.05 48.64
C GLY A 25 1.16 -7.34 49.76
N GLY A 26 0.37 -6.33 50.09
CA GLY A 26 -0.76 -6.47 51.01
C GLY A 26 -1.96 -7.20 50.36
N PRO A 27 -2.92 -7.70 51.15
CA PRO A 27 -4.10 -8.40 50.64
C PRO A 27 -4.95 -7.54 49.70
N THR A 28 -4.96 -6.21 49.88
CA THR A 28 -5.65 -5.26 49.00
C THR A 28 -5.02 -5.17 47.61
N GLU A 29 -3.68 -5.10 47.54
CA GLU A 29 -2.93 -5.00 46.29
C GLU A 29 -3.07 -6.28 45.46
N ILE A 30 -2.97 -7.44 46.12
CA ILE A 30 -3.20 -8.76 45.51
C ILE A 30 -4.59 -8.81 44.88
N ASN A 31 -5.62 -8.40 45.62
CA ASN A 31 -7.00 -8.38 45.14
C ASN A 31 -7.18 -7.45 43.93
N TRP A 32 -6.56 -6.27 43.93
CA TRP A 32 -6.64 -5.32 42.81
C TRP A 32 -5.95 -5.88 41.55
N CYS A 33 -4.76 -6.46 41.69
CA CYS A 33 -4.04 -7.09 40.58
C CYS A 33 -4.84 -8.26 39.99
N LEU A 34 -5.36 -9.15 40.86
CA LEU A 34 -6.14 -10.30 40.44
C LEU A 34 -7.45 -9.88 39.76
N ALA A 35 -8.17 -8.91 40.33
CA ALA A 35 -9.39 -8.38 39.75
C ALA A 35 -9.14 -7.76 38.37
N ARG A 36 -8.02 -7.03 38.19
CA ARG A 36 -7.65 -6.44 36.90
C ARG A 36 -7.33 -7.50 35.85
N LEU A 37 -6.56 -8.53 36.20
CA LEU A 37 -6.26 -9.65 35.29
C LEU A 37 -7.52 -10.43 34.92
N GLN A 38 -8.37 -10.74 35.90
CA GLN A 38 -9.62 -11.44 35.67
C GLN A 38 -10.58 -10.62 34.80
N SER A 39 -10.62 -9.29 34.97
CA SER A 39 -11.40 -8.40 34.12
C SER A 39 -10.97 -8.46 32.66
N LEU A 40 -9.65 -8.40 32.38
CA LEU A 40 -9.12 -8.52 31.02
C LEU A 40 -9.43 -9.88 30.38
N LEU A 41 -9.27 -10.96 31.15
CA LEU A 41 -9.61 -12.32 30.70
C LEU A 41 -11.11 -12.46 30.41
N THR A 42 -11.95 -11.91 31.29
CA THR A 42 -13.41 -11.96 31.13
C THR A 42 -13.85 -11.16 29.92
N GLN A 43 -13.31 -9.95 29.72
CA GLN A 43 -13.58 -9.13 28.54
C GLN A 43 -13.18 -9.87 27.25
N SER A 44 -12.02 -10.54 27.24
CA SER A 44 -11.60 -11.35 26.09
C SER A 44 -12.54 -12.53 25.83
N ARG A 45 -13.00 -13.22 26.89
CA ARG A 45 -13.98 -14.33 26.76
C ARG A 45 -15.31 -13.85 26.18
N ILE A 46 -15.79 -12.68 26.62
CA ILE A 46 -17.03 -12.07 26.10
C ILE A 46 -16.87 -11.74 24.62
N ILE A 47 -15.78 -11.08 24.22
CA ILE A 47 -15.54 -10.70 22.81
C ILE A 47 -15.44 -11.94 21.91
N ASN A 48 -14.83 -13.02 22.39
CA ASN A 48 -14.67 -14.26 21.64
C ASN A 48 -15.86 -15.22 21.78
N LEU A 49 -16.96 -14.81 22.41
CA LEU A 49 -18.20 -15.60 22.57
C LEU A 49 -17.96 -16.97 23.22
N TYR A 50 -17.11 -17.01 24.25
CA TYR A 50 -16.83 -18.24 24.98
C TYR A 50 -18.11 -18.82 25.61
N GLY A 51 -18.37 -20.10 25.36
CA GLY A 51 -19.55 -20.81 25.89
C GLY A 51 -20.78 -20.76 24.97
N GLU A 52 -20.75 -19.98 23.90
CA GLU A 52 -21.80 -19.93 22.88
C GLU A 52 -21.54 -21.02 21.80
N PRO A 53 -22.58 -21.61 21.17
CA PRO A 53 -22.44 -22.50 20.00
C PRO A 53 -21.59 -21.92 18.86
N ASN A 54 -21.53 -20.60 18.74
CA ASN A 54 -20.73 -19.88 17.74
C ASN A 54 -19.43 -19.30 18.33
N ALA A 55 -18.84 -19.93 19.34
CA ALA A 55 -17.59 -19.44 19.94
C ALA A 55 -16.49 -19.26 18.89
N ARG A 56 -15.74 -18.15 18.98
CA ARG A 56 -14.61 -17.89 18.08
C ARG A 56 -13.50 -18.90 18.37
N THR A 57 -13.22 -19.78 17.42
CA THR A 57 -12.14 -20.78 17.51
C THR A 57 -10.78 -20.21 17.15
N ASP A 58 -10.72 -19.19 16.29
CA ASP A 58 -9.50 -18.50 15.90
C ASP A 58 -9.76 -16.99 15.76
N ARG A 59 -8.78 -16.16 16.14
CA ARG A 59 -8.83 -14.69 16.03
C ARG A 59 -9.14 -14.18 14.63
N ASN A 60 -8.79 -14.94 13.59
CA ASN A 60 -8.95 -14.55 12.20
C ASN A 60 -10.29 -15.04 11.59
N VAL A 61 -11.11 -15.76 12.36
CA VAL A 61 -12.39 -16.28 11.89
C VAL A 61 -13.50 -15.27 12.17
N VAL A 62 -14.29 -15.01 11.13
CA VAL A 62 -15.51 -14.19 11.18
C VAL A 62 -16.63 -15.03 11.79
N VAL A 63 -17.20 -14.56 12.89
CA VAL A 63 -18.27 -15.24 13.63
C VAL A 63 -19.63 -14.59 13.37
N ASN A 64 -19.67 -13.26 13.31
CA ASN A 64 -20.93 -12.51 13.21
C ASN A 64 -21.53 -12.48 11.79
N GLY A 65 -20.99 -13.27 10.86
CA GLY A 65 -21.44 -13.29 9.45
C GLY A 65 -21.23 -11.97 8.70
N GLN A 66 -20.61 -10.97 9.33
CA GLN A 66 -20.24 -9.69 8.71
C GLN A 66 -19.09 -9.93 7.74
N LYS A 67 -19.43 -10.32 6.52
CA LYS A 67 -18.46 -10.43 5.43
C LYS A 67 -18.04 -9.03 4.98
N ALA A 68 -16.78 -8.90 4.62
CA ALA A 68 -16.30 -7.69 3.97
C ALA A 68 -17.18 -7.38 2.73
N PRO A 69 -17.57 -6.11 2.52
CA PRO A 69 -18.38 -5.73 1.37
C PRO A 69 -17.68 -6.09 0.07
N ALA A 70 -18.48 -6.41 -0.95
CA ALA A 70 -17.97 -6.76 -2.27
C ALA A 70 -17.07 -5.64 -2.83
N VAL A 71 -16.06 -6.04 -3.59
CA VAL A 71 -15.12 -5.10 -4.22
C VAL A 71 -15.87 -4.25 -5.23
N THR A 72 -15.79 -2.93 -5.10
CA THR A 72 -16.46 -2.01 -6.02
C THR A 72 -15.72 -1.92 -7.37
N ILE A 73 -16.44 -1.62 -8.45
CA ILE A 73 -15.86 -1.45 -9.79
C ILE A 73 -14.84 -0.30 -9.80
N ALA A 74 -15.13 0.79 -9.09
CA ALA A 74 -14.21 1.91 -8.93
C ALA A 74 -12.89 1.46 -8.26
N PHE A 75 -12.98 0.64 -7.20
CA PHE A 75 -11.78 0.10 -6.56
C PHE A 75 -10.97 -0.78 -7.53
N MET A 76 -11.62 -1.61 -8.35
CA MET A 76 -10.90 -2.42 -9.34
C MET A 76 -10.16 -1.56 -10.37
N LEU A 77 -10.78 -0.48 -10.85
CA LEU A 77 -10.15 0.43 -11.81
C LEU A 77 -8.93 1.15 -11.19
N TRP A 78 -9.09 1.71 -9.99
CA TRP A 78 -7.99 2.35 -9.28
C TRP A 78 -6.88 1.37 -8.92
N SER A 79 -7.25 0.16 -8.52
CA SER A 79 -6.31 -0.92 -8.25
C SER A 79 -5.49 -1.28 -9.48
N PHE A 80 -6.09 -1.32 -10.67
CA PHE A 80 -5.36 -1.55 -11.92
C PHE A 80 -4.34 -0.44 -12.19
N ILE A 81 -4.73 0.84 -12.02
CA ILE A 81 -3.83 2.00 -12.18
C ILE A 81 -2.68 1.99 -11.16
N MET A 82 -2.93 1.42 -9.98
CA MET A 82 -1.99 1.36 -8.87
C MET A 82 -1.27 0.00 -8.78
N PHE A 83 -1.18 -0.75 -9.87
CA PHE A 83 -0.44 -2.03 -9.96
C PHE A 83 -0.89 -3.08 -8.92
N SER A 84 -2.18 -3.11 -8.61
CA SER A 84 -2.78 -4.01 -7.62
C SER A 84 -2.26 -3.88 -6.19
N ILE A 85 -1.48 -2.83 -5.88
CA ILE A 85 -1.02 -2.48 -4.53
C ILE A 85 -2.20 -2.29 -3.54
N PRO A 86 -3.35 -1.68 -3.94
CA PRO A 86 -4.48 -1.53 -3.01
C PRO A 86 -5.04 -2.85 -2.48
N HIS A 87 -4.94 -3.96 -3.25
CA HIS A 87 -5.38 -5.27 -2.76
C HIS A 87 -4.52 -5.77 -1.58
N ILE A 88 -3.21 -5.47 -1.60
CA ILE A 88 -2.29 -5.86 -0.53
C ILE A 88 -2.66 -5.11 0.76
N TYR A 89 -2.86 -3.79 0.66
CA TYR A 89 -3.29 -2.99 1.82
C TYR A 89 -4.68 -3.39 2.31
N LEU A 90 -5.63 -3.66 1.40
CA LEU A 90 -6.98 -4.11 1.77
C LEU A 90 -6.93 -5.45 2.53
N ALA A 91 -6.10 -6.40 2.09
CA ALA A 91 -5.91 -7.67 2.78
C ALA A 91 -5.33 -7.47 4.19
N ARG A 92 -4.34 -6.58 4.34
CA ARG A 92 -3.75 -6.25 5.66
C ARG A 92 -4.76 -5.62 6.60
N TRP A 93 -5.56 -4.66 6.10
CA TRP A 93 -6.61 -4.01 6.88
C TRP A 93 -7.70 -5.00 7.31
N ASN A 94 -8.18 -5.84 6.40
CA ASN A 94 -9.17 -6.87 6.71
C ASN A 94 -8.65 -7.93 7.69
N ALA A 95 -7.36 -8.27 7.63
CA ALA A 95 -6.75 -9.22 8.56
C ALA A 95 -6.71 -8.73 10.01
N ILE A 96 -6.72 -7.41 10.22
CA ILE A 96 -6.66 -6.79 11.55
C ILE A 96 -8.04 -6.34 12.04
N TRP A 97 -8.97 -6.04 11.12
CA TRP A 97 -10.34 -5.62 11.42
C TRP A 97 -11.35 -6.76 11.26
N VAL A 98 -11.24 -7.79 12.11
CA VAL A 98 -12.12 -8.97 12.06
C VAL A 98 -13.29 -8.81 13.02
N ASP A 99 -14.53 -8.83 12.50
CA ASP A 99 -15.78 -8.52 13.24
C ASP A 99 -15.70 -7.24 14.10
N ARG A 100 -15.05 -6.18 13.60
CA ARG A 100 -14.86 -4.91 14.33
C ARG A 100 -14.07 -5.03 15.63
N VAL A 101 -13.24 -6.06 15.74
CA VAL A 101 -12.32 -6.26 16.86
C VAL A 101 -10.89 -6.13 16.35
N THR A 102 -10.12 -5.24 16.97
CA THR A 102 -8.66 -5.14 16.79
C THR A 102 -7.92 -5.62 18.02
N TYR A 103 -6.75 -6.22 17.79
CA TYR A 103 -5.82 -6.59 18.85
C TYR A 103 -4.66 -5.60 18.91
N THR A 104 -4.29 -5.16 20.12
CA THR A 104 -3.26 -4.13 20.35
C THR A 104 -1.93 -4.49 19.69
N ARG A 105 -1.51 -5.75 19.79
CA ARG A 105 -0.23 -6.21 19.25
C ARG A 105 -0.19 -6.22 17.72
N GLU A 106 -1.27 -6.66 17.10
CA GLU A 106 -1.40 -6.70 15.64
C GLU A 106 -1.46 -5.28 15.06
N TRP A 107 -2.17 -4.39 15.75
CA TRP A 107 -2.15 -2.96 15.45
C TRP A 107 -0.75 -2.37 15.55
N LYS A 108 -0.03 -2.59 16.65
CA LYS A 108 1.34 -2.12 16.82
C LYS A 108 2.29 -2.66 15.75
N ARG A 109 2.15 -3.95 15.41
CA ARG A 109 2.93 -4.58 14.35
C ARG A 109 2.64 -3.92 12.99
N LEU A 110 1.38 -3.82 12.61
CA LEU A 110 0.97 -3.18 11.36
C LEU A 110 1.47 -1.74 11.27
N THR A 111 1.26 -0.96 12.33
CA THR A 111 1.68 0.44 12.40
C THR A 111 3.19 0.57 12.27
N LYS A 112 3.96 -0.31 12.92
CA LYS A 112 5.42 -0.34 12.76
C LYS A 112 5.82 -0.67 11.32
N ASP A 113 5.25 -1.71 10.74
CA ASP A 113 5.55 -2.15 9.38
C ASP A 113 5.19 -1.05 8.36
N MET A 114 4.04 -0.39 8.52
CA MET A 114 3.62 0.74 7.68
C MET A 114 4.53 1.96 7.83
N ILE A 115 4.93 2.30 9.06
CA ILE A 115 5.87 3.41 9.31
C ILE A 115 7.20 3.14 8.60
N GLU A 116 7.71 1.91 8.68
CA GLU A 116 8.94 1.49 8.02
C GLU A 116 8.81 1.52 6.48
N GLU A 117 7.68 1.08 5.93
CA GLU A 117 7.38 1.23 4.50
C GLU A 117 7.38 2.69 4.05
N TYR A 118 6.80 3.61 4.84
CA TYR A 118 6.76 5.03 4.48
C TYR A 118 8.14 5.70 4.57
N THR A 119 9.02 5.27 5.48
CA THR A 119 10.40 5.76 5.51
C THR A 119 11.18 5.27 4.29
N TYR A 120 10.99 4.02 3.86
CA TYR A 120 11.55 3.53 2.60
C TYR A 120 11.01 4.30 1.38
N GLY A 121 9.71 4.62 1.37
CA GLY A 121 9.12 5.47 0.33
C GLY A 121 9.78 6.85 0.25
N LEU A 122 10.07 7.49 1.39
CA LEU A 122 10.77 8.78 1.42
C LEU A 122 12.22 8.67 0.90
N VAL A 123 12.92 7.57 1.20
CA VAL A 123 14.25 7.32 0.65
C VAL A 123 14.19 7.10 -0.86
N ALA A 124 13.22 6.33 -1.35
CA ALA A 124 13.02 6.09 -2.79
C ALA A 124 12.76 7.38 -3.56
N VAL A 125 11.96 8.31 -3.00
CA VAL A 125 11.72 9.65 -3.60
C VAL A 125 13.02 10.43 -3.75
N ARG A 126 13.93 10.36 -2.76
CA ARG A 126 15.25 11.04 -2.84
C ARG A 126 16.11 10.48 -3.95
N ILE A 127 16.18 9.15 -4.07
CA ILE A 127 16.93 8.47 -5.14
C ILE A 127 16.35 8.85 -6.50
N MET A 128 15.02 8.76 -6.64
CA MET A 128 14.33 9.08 -7.87
C MET A 128 14.56 10.53 -8.31
N ARG A 129 14.55 11.48 -7.37
CA ARG A 129 14.82 12.89 -7.64
C ARG A 129 16.24 13.11 -8.18
N ALA A 130 17.23 12.36 -7.67
CA ALA A 130 18.59 12.41 -8.19
C ALA A 130 18.65 11.89 -9.64
N SER A 131 18.02 10.76 -9.93
CA SER A 131 17.93 10.20 -11.28
C SER A 131 17.22 11.14 -12.27
N ILE A 132 16.13 11.77 -11.85
CA ILE A 132 15.38 12.75 -12.66
C ILE A 132 16.22 13.98 -12.95
N SER A 133 17.00 14.47 -11.97
CA SER A 133 17.88 15.63 -12.19
C SER A 133 18.93 15.36 -13.27
N LEU A 134 19.41 14.12 -13.39
CA LEU A 134 20.35 13.74 -14.44
C LEU A 134 19.69 13.75 -15.82
N LEU A 135 18.48 13.17 -15.93
CA LEU A 135 17.72 13.15 -17.18
C LEU A 135 17.21 14.54 -17.59
N GLY A 136 16.96 15.43 -16.63
CA GLY A 136 16.54 16.81 -16.88
C GLY A 136 17.58 17.68 -17.59
N LEU A 137 18.84 17.25 -17.62
CA LEU A 137 19.91 17.89 -18.39
C LEU A 137 19.87 17.54 -19.89
N SER A 138 18.99 16.63 -20.31
CA SER A 138 18.83 16.31 -21.72
C SER A 138 18.36 17.53 -22.53
N THR A 139 18.79 17.58 -23.79
CA THR A 139 18.35 18.58 -24.77
C THR A 139 16.98 18.25 -25.37
N SER A 140 16.52 16.99 -25.30
CA SER A 140 15.25 16.60 -25.92
C SER A 140 14.03 17.11 -25.14
N PHE A 141 13.08 17.72 -25.86
CA PHE A 141 11.85 18.22 -25.26
C PHE A 141 11.02 17.09 -24.63
N VAL A 142 10.91 15.94 -25.31
CA VAL A 142 10.12 14.79 -24.84
C VAL A 142 10.64 14.30 -23.49
N VAL A 143 11.96 14.12 -23.38
CA VAL A 143 12.61 13.61 -22.17
C VAL A 143 12.50 14.60 -21.02
N ARG A 144 12.62 15.90 -21.29
CA ARG A 144 12.38 16.95 -20.28
C ARG A 144 10.95 16.95 -19.76
N THR A 145 9.96 16.80 -20.63
CA THR A 145 8.55 16.75 -20.20
C THR A 145 8.24 15.52 -19.37
N LEU A 146 8.71 14.33 -19.79
CA LEU A 146 8.53 13.09 -19.03
C LEU A 146 9.27 13.12 -17.69
N ALA A 147 10.50 13.66 -17.65
CA ALA A 147 11.25 13.88 -16.42
C ALA A 147 10.52 14.85 -15.47
N ALA A 148 9.90 15.91 -15.98
CA ALA A 148 9.10 16.84 -15.18
C ALA A 148 7.86 16.15 -14.58
N VAL A 149 7.14 15.34 -15.37
CA VAL A 149 5.99 14.56 -14.87
C VAL A 149 6.45 13.55 -13.80
N ALA A 150 7.57 12.87 -14.03
CA ALA A 150 8.19 11.98 -13.05
C ALA A 150 8.55 12.72 -11.76
N MET A 151 9.06 13.95 -11.85
CA MET A 151 9.40 14.78 -10.70
C MET A 151 8.17 15.14 -9.87
N MET A 152 7.10 15.57 -10.54
CA MET A 152 5.85 15.93 -9.87
C MET A 152 5.24 14.72 -9.16
N SER A 153 5.18 13.56 -9.82
CA SER A 153 4.68 12.32 -9.21
C SER A 153 5.50 11.91 -7.97
N SER A 154 6.83 12.03 -8.03
CA SER A 154 7.73 11.70 -6.90
C SER A 154 7.56 12.65 -5.71
N ILE A 155 7.43 13.97 -5.97
CA ILE A 155 7.18 14.97 -4.93
C ILE A 155 5.82 14.74 -4.28
N CYS A 156 4.77 14.51 -5.06
CA CYS A 156 3.45 14.16 -4.55
C CYS A 156 3.50 12.88 -3.70
N GLY A 157 4.17 11.82 -4.19
CA GLY A 157 4.35 10.57 -3.45
C GLY A 157 5.06 10.77 -2.12
N GLY A 158 6.12 11.57 -2.09
CA GLY A 158 6.83 11.94 -0.87
C GLY A 158 5.97 12.74 0.11
N PHE A 159 5.16 13.67 -0.39
CA PHE A 159 4.23 14.44 0.43
C PHE A 159 3.17 13.55 1.07
N TYR A 160 2.54 12.65 0.30
CA TYR A 160 1.58 11.67 0.84
C TYR A 160 2.23 10.72 1.86
N SER A 161 3.45 10.24 1.59
CA SER A 161 4.20 9.40 2.52
C SER A 161 4.47 10.11 3.85
N ALA A 162 4.88 11.38 3.80
CA ALA A 162 5.12 12.19 5.00
C ALA A 162 3.81 12.50 5.76
N SER A 163 2.73 12.79 5.06
CA SER A 163 1.41 13.02 5.65
C SER A 163 0.90 11.78 6.39
N LEU A 164 0.98 10.61 5.74
CA LEU A 164 0.59 9.33 6.33
C LEU A 164 1.48 8.94 7.51
N PHE A 165 2.79 9.18 7.43
CA PHE A 165 3.71 8.96 8.54
C PHE A 165 3.31 9.79 9.77
N SER A 166 3.02 11.08 9.58
CA SER A 166 2.58 11.97 10.65
C SER A 166 1.23 11.55 11.24
N LYS A 167 0.27 11.19 10.37
CA LYS A 167 -1.06 10.68 10.76
C LYS A 167 -0.91 9.43 11.61
N LEU A 168 -0.12 8.46 11.15
CA LEU A 168 0.05 7.18 11.83
C LEU A 168 0.84 7.28 13.14
N ARG A 169 1.83 8.19 13.23
CA ARG A 169 2.56 8.48 14.46
C ARG A 169 1.71 9.17 15.52
N SER A 170 0.70 9.95 15.10
CA SER A 170 -0.19 10.65 16.03
C SER A 170 -1.15 9.72 16.78
N PHE A 171 -1.39 8.52 16.27
CA PHE A 171 -2.30 7.56 16.89
C PHE A 171 -1.62 6.73 17.98
N GLY A 172 -2.35 6.55 19.08
CA GLY A 172 -1.90 5.79 20.23
C GLY A 172 -1.65 4.31 19.92
N GLY A 173 -0.85 3.67 20.78
CA GLY A 173 -0.50 2.25 20.66
C GLY A 173 -1.58 1.30 21.18
N CYS A 174 -2.79 1.75 21.50
CA CYS A 174 -3.85 0.97 22.13
C CYS A 174 -4.85 0.40 21.10
N ALA A 175 -5.43 -0.78 21.39
CA ALA A 175 -6.47 -1.37 20.53
C ALA A 175 -7.73 -0.49 20.42
N ALA A 176 -8.11 0.20 21.51
CA ALA A 176 -9.28 1.08 21.50
C ALA A 176 -9.12 2.23 20.50
N ASP A 177 -7.94 2.85 20.47
CA ASP A 177 -7.63 3.93 19.52
C ASP A 177 -7.61 3.40 18.08
N ALA A 178 -7.07 2.19 17.88
CA ALA A 178 -7.08 1.52 16.59
C ALA A 178 -8.50 1.21 16.11
N ALA A 179 -9.35 0.70 16.98
CA ALA A 179 -10.74 0.38 16.66
C ALA A 179 -11.51 1.64 16.28
N ASN A 180 -11.38 2.71 17.07
CA ASN A 180 -11.99 4.00 16.76
C ASN A 180 -11.49 4.57 15.43
N PHE A 181 -10.18 4.46 15.15
CA PHE A 181 -9.60 4.93 13.90
C PHE A 181 -10.13 4.17 12.69
N ILE A 182 -10.16 2.84 12.75
CA ILE A 182 -10.64 2.02 11.63
C ILE A 182 -12.14 2.23 11.45
N GLN A 183 -12.92 2.27 12.53
CA GLN A 183 -14.36 2.50 12.49
C GLN A 183 -14.71 3.89 11.92
N MET A 184 -13.95 4.93 12.25
CA MET A 184 -14.18 6.29 11.72
C MET A 184 -13.96 6.37 10.20
N ASN A 185 -13.09 5.52 9.65
CA ASN A 185 -12.79 5.49 8.22
C ASN A 185 -13.53 4.36 7.47
N GLU A 186 -14.25 3.50 8.19
CA GLU A 186 -15.04 2.42 7.59
C GLU A 186 -16.33 2.98 7.01
N HIS A 187 -16.54 2.80 5.71
CA HIS A 187 -17.80 3.18 5.07
C HIS A 187 -18.73 1.97 4.94
N ILE A 188 -20.03 2.16 5.13
CA ILE A 188 -21.00 1.05 5.15
C ILE A 188 -21.03 0.27 3.83
N THR A 189 -20.88 0.95 2.69
CA THR A 189 -21.01 0.33 1.36
C THR A 189 -19.68 -0.16 0.77
N THR A 190 -18.56 0.47 1.11
CA THR A 190 -17.24 0.18 0.53
C THR A 190 -16.27 -0.43 1.53
N GLY A 191 -16.63 -0.48 2.81
CA GLY A 191 -15.81 -1.00 3.91
C GLY A 191 -14.49 -0.25 4.03
N LEU A 192 -13.40 -1.00 3.98
CA LEU A 192 -12.02 -0.49 4.11
C LEU A 192 -11.33 -0.19 2.77
N GLN A 193 -12.06 -0.26 1.65
CA GLN A 193 -11.51 -0.02 0.32
C GLN A 193 -10.91 1.39 0.18
N GLY A 194 -11.57 2.41 0.74
CA GLY A 194 -11.08 3.80 0.70
C GLY A 194 -9.76 3.97 1.45
N MET A 195 -9.66 3.38 2.65
CA MET A 195 -8.43 3.40 3.45
C MET A 195 -7.28 2.68 2.73
N ALA A 196 -7.56 1.53 2.12
CA ALA A 196 -6.57 0.79 1.34
C ALA A 196 -6.06 1.60 0.13
N LEU A 197 -6.94 2.33 -0.56
CA LEU A 197 -6.56 3.24 -1.63
C LEU A 197 -5.65 4.36 -1.10
N GLU A 198 -6.05 5.06 -0.04
CA GLU A 198 -5.26 6.17 0.56
C GLU A 198 -3.82 5.72 0.89
N HIS A 199 -3.67 4.55 1.50
CA HIS A 199 -2.37 4.03 1.94
C HIS A 199 -1.50 3.50 0.79
N SER A 200 -2.11 3.16 -0.35
CA SER A 200 -1.40 2.70 -1.54
C SER A 200 -0.87 3.82 -2.44
N VAL A 201 -1.37 5.05 -2.29
CA VAL A 201 -1.00 6.22 -3.13
C VAL A 201 0.50 6.49 -3.17
N PRO A 202 1.25 6.53 -2.05
CA PRO A 202 2.67 6.85 -2.09
C PRO A 202 3.47 5.88 -2.97
N TRP A 203 3.22 4.58 -2.81
CA TRP A 203 3.90 3.54 -3.57
C TRP A 203 3.53 3.56 -5.04
N ALA A 204 2.24 3.72 -5.36
CA ALA A 204 1.81 3.84 -6.75
C ALA A 204 2.49 5.02 -7.46
N LEU A 205 2.58 6.18 -6.80
CA LEU A 205 3.24 7.36 -7.36
C LEU A 205 4.74 7.17 -7.56
N ILE A 206 5.43 6.47 -6.65
CA ILE A 206 6.85 6.12 -6.81
C ILE A 206 7.05 5.20 -8.02
N VAL A 207 6.18 4.19 -8.20
CA VAL A 207 6.25 3.27 -9.35
C VAL A 207 5.98 4.02 -10.66
N TRP A 208 4.99 4.90 -10.71
CA TRP A 208 4.73 5.75 -11.88
C TRP A 208 5.94 6.64 -12.21
N SER A 209 6.56 7.25 -11.19
CA SER A 209 7.77 8.04 -11.38
C SER A 209 8.91 7.20 -11.97
N ALA A 210 9.10 5.98 -11.45
CA ALA A 210 10.11 5.03 -11.95
C ALA A 210 9.88 4.66 -13.41
N LEU A 211 8.62 4.39 -13.79
CA LEU A 211 8.25 4.07 -15.17
C LEU A 211 8.53 5.25 -16.11
N PHE A 212 8.19 6.48 -15.72
CA PHE A 212 8.48 7.64 -16.55
C PHE A 212 9.98 7.90 -16.70
N VAL A 213 10.78 7.72 -15.64
CA VAL A 213 12.24 7.79 -15.71
C VAL A 213 12.80 6.71 -16.64
N PHE A 214 12.29 5.48 -16.54
CA PHE A 214 12.71 4.38 -17.39
C PHE A 214 12.39 4.64 -18.88
N ILE A 215 11.17 5.07 -19.19
CA ILE A 215 10.76 5.42 -20.56
C ILE A 215 11.61 6.58 -21.11
N SER A 216 11.88 7.59 -20.28
CA SER A 216 12.70 8.74 -20.65
C SER A 216 14.14 8.34 -20.97
N GLY A 217 14.76 7.54 -20.10
CA GLY A 217 16.12 7.03 -20.33
C GLY A 217 16.19 6.13 -21.56
N PHE A 218 15.19 5.27 -21.77
CA PHE A 218 15.10 4.43 -22.95
C PHE A 218 14.99 5.26 -24.25
N TRP A 219 14.22 6.35 -24.22
CA TRP A 219 14.09 7.26 -25.37
C TRP A 219 15.41 7.94 -25.73
N GLU A 220 16.16 8.44 -24.74
CA GLU A 220 17.50 9.02 -24.98
C GLU A 220 18.47 8.01 -25.58
N LEU A 221 18.53 6.81 -25.01
CA LEU A 221 19.45 5.77 -25.47
C LEU A 221 19.13 5.33 -26.91
N LEU A 222 17.85 5.19 -27.27
CA LEU A 222 17.45 4.91 -28.64
C LEU A 222 17.78 6.07 -29.58
N GLY A 223 17.55 7.32 -29.16
CA GLY A 223 17.88 8.50 -29.93
C GLY A 223 19.37 8.59 -30.25
N ASP A 224 20.24 8.34 -29.27
CA ASP A 224 21.70 8.33 -29.47
C ASP A 224 22.17 7.18 -30.37
N MET A 225 21.62 5.97 -30.19
CA MET A 225 21.89 4.82 -31.06
C MET A 225 21.60 5.13 -32.54
N ILE A 226 20.43 5.73 -32.82
CA ILE A 226 20.03 6.07 -34.21
C ILE A 226 20.99 7.10 -34.83
N VAL A 227 21.41 8.10 -34.06
CA VAL A 227 22.34 9.13 -34.54
C VAL A 227 23.74 8.57 -34.79
N ILE A 228 24.21 7.62 -33.95
CA ILE A 228 25.49 6.93 -34.17
C ILE A 228 25.44 6.06 -35.43
N LEU A 229 24.33 5.35 -35.65
CA LEU A 229 24.16 4.47 -36.81
C LEU A 229 24.03 5.25 -38.13
N ASN A 230 23.48 6.47 -38.09
CA ASN A 230 23.35 7.32 -39.27
C ASN A 230 23.71 8.79 -38.97
N PRO A 231 24.99 9.18 -39.10
CA PRO A 231 25.44 10.53 -38.79
C PRO A 231 24.87 11.60 -39.74
N ALA A 232 24.30 11.21 -40.89
CA ALA A 232 23.61 12.15 -41.79
C ALA A 232 22.30 12.70 -41.19
N LEU A 233 21.70 12.00 -40.22
CA LEU A 233 20.50 12.45 -39.51
C LEU A 233 20.81 13.47 -38.39
N ARG A 234 22.09 13.78 -38.13
CA ARG A 234 22.51 14.71 -37.08
C ARG A 234 22.05 16.16 -37.33
N VAL A 235 21.69 16.50 -38.57
CA VAL A 235 21.27 17.86 -38.98
C VAL A 235 19.77 18.11 -38.83
N SER A 236 18.95 17.05 -38.77
CA SER A 236 17.50 17.19 -38.58
C SER A 236 17.14 16.70 -37.18
N GLY A 237 16.73 17.63 -36.31
CA GLY A 237 16.69 17.47 -34.86
C GLY A 237 16.11 16.14 -34.36
N LYS A 238 16.78 15.57 -33.34
CA LYS A 238 16.38 14.37 -32.59
C LYS A 238 14.91 14.37 -32.17
N ASP A 239 14.32 15.56 -31.97
CA ASP A 239 12.95 15.73 -31.50
C ASP A 239 11.86 15.44 -32.54
N MET A 240 12.17 15.44 -33.85
CA MET A 240 11.16 15.23 -34.90
C MET A 240 11.19 13.81 -35.49
N ILE A 241 12.36 13.17 -35.50
CA ILE A 241 12.56 11.89 -36.20
C ILE A 241 12.02 10.70 -35.41
N VAL A 242 12.21 10.67 -34.09
CA VAL A 242 11.79 9.51 -33.28
C VAL A 242 10.25 9.39 -33.17
N PRO A 243 9.47 10.48 -32.93
CA PRO A 243 8.02 10.38 -33.01
C PRO A 243 7.53 10.05 -34.43
N ALA A 244 8.18 10.60 -35.46
CA ALA A 244 7.84 10.28 -36.85
C ALA A 244 8.09 8.79 -37.15
N LEU A 245 9.21 8.19 -36.76
CA LEU A 245 9.48 6.77 -36.95
C LEU A 245 8.51 5.89 -36.15
N VAL A 246 8.20 6.24 -34.90
CA VAL A 246 7.24 5.50 -34.08
C VAL A 246 5.83 5.58 -34.69
N VAL A 247 5.40 6.76 -35.13
CA VAL A 247 4.11 6.96 -35.82
C VAL A 247 4.09 6.24 -37.16
N THR A 248 5.18 6.27 -37.93
CA THR A 248 5.26 5.58 -39.23
C THR A 248 5.21 4.08 -39.02
N THR A 249 5.92 3.53 -38.03
CA THR A 249 5.91 2.09 -37.71
C THR A 249 4.55 1.65 -37.16
N TYR A 250 3.89 2.49 -36.35
CA TYR A 250 2.55 2.26 -35.83
C TYR A 250 1.49 2.31 -36.95
N LEU A 251 1.58 3.28 -37.87
CA LEU A 251 0.71 3.37 -39.05
C LEU A 251 0.96 2.22 -40.03
N TYR A 252 2.21 1.80 -40.21
CA TYR A 252 2.56 0.66 -41.05
C TYR A 252 2.00 -0.65 -40.47
N GLY A 253 2.11 -0.84 -39.15
CA GLY A 253 1.51 -1.97 -38.44
C GLY A 253 -0.02 -1.98 -38.51
N ARG A 254 -0.67 -0.82 -38.39
CA ARG A 254 -2.14 -0.69 -38.50
C ARG A 254 -2.65 -0.84 -39.94
N GLY A 255 -1.88 -0.38 -40.92
CA GLY A 255 -2.15 -0.57 -42.35
C GLY A 255 -2.09 -2.03 -42.78
N TYR A 256 -1.09 -2.77 -42.31
CA TYR A 256 -1.01 -4.22 -42.50
C TYR A 256 -2.18 -4.97 -41.86
N PHE A 257 -2.61 -4.57 -40.66
CA PHE A 257 -3.75 -5.19 -39.98
C PHE A 257 -5.09 -4.90 -40.69
N SER A 258 -5.23 -3.73 -41.31
CA SER A 258 -6.43 -3.37 -42.09
C SER A 258 -6.46 -4.07 -43.46
N LEU A 259 -5.33 -4.24 -44.13
CA LEU A 259 -5.22 -5.00 -45.38
C LEU A 259 -5.44 -6.50 -45.16
N ALA A 260 -4.96 -7.07 -44.04
CA ALA A 260 -5.22 -8.45 -43.67
C ALA A 260 -6.72 -8.70 -43.39
N LYS A 261 -7.44 -7.74 -42.77
CA LYS A 261 -8.90 -7.82 -42.60
C LYS A 261 -9.67 -7.69 -43.92
N LEU A 262 -9.21 -6.85 -44.86
CA LEU A 262 -9.82 -6.72 -46.18
C LEU A 262 -9.60 -7.98 -47.05
N TYR A 263 -8.43 -8.61 -46.94
CA TYR A 263 -8.15 -9.87 -47.64
C TYR A 263 -8.98 -11.04 -47.10
N ALA A 264 -9.21 -11.10 -45.78
CA ALA A 264 -10.06 -12.12 -45.16
C ALA A 264 -11.55 -11.97 -45.51
N ILE A 265 -12.02 -10.76 -45.83
CA ILE A 265 -13.42 -10.50 -46.26
C ILE A 265 -13.61 -10.80 -47.76
N CYS A 266 -12.56 -10.74 -48.58
CA CYS A 266 -12.64 -11.10 -50.01
C CYS A 266 -12.49 -12.60 -50.30
N GLN A 267 -12.20 -13.43 -49.29
CA GLN A 267 -12.06 -14.89 -49.43
C GLN A 267 -13.17 -15.70 -48.73
N GLY A 268 -14.20 -15.05 -48.20
CA GLY A 268 -15.42 -15.70 -47.67
C GLY A 268 -16.64 -15.29 -48.47
#